data_AF-A0A0Q6AC08-F1
#
_entry.id   AF-A0A0Q6AC08-F1
#
_cell.length_a   1.000
_cell.length_b   1.000
_cell.length_c   1.000
_cell.angle_alpha   90.00
_cell.angle_beta   90.00
_cell.angle_gamma   90.00
#
_symmetry.space_group_name_H-M   'P 1'
#
loop_
_entity.id
_entity.type
_entity.pdbx_description
1 polymer ?
#
loop_
_entity_poly.entity_id
_entity_poly.type
_entity_poly.pdbx_seq_one_letter_code
_entity_poly.pdbx_strand_id
1 'polypeptide(L)' 'MNLPKRYFLETKWLSYSTLGIIILVILSVWLSGTGSHRSLFQNSILSTSILAVAFFLFISLGLYMV' A
#
# COMPACT_ATOMS: atom_id res chain seq x y z
N MET A 1 29.84 18.18 -1.46
CA MET A 1 29.17 17.22 -2.36
C MET A 1 27.89 17.88 -2.85
N ASN A 2 27.88 18.38 -4.08
CA ASN A 2 26.71 19.04 -4.68
C ASN A 2 25.84 17.98 -5.35
N LEU A 3 24.72 17.63 -4.73
CA LEU A 3 23.68 16.80 -5.34
C LEU A 3 22.46 17.68 -5.63
N PRO A 4 22.35 18.30 -6.82
CA PRO A 4 21.10 18.86 -7.29
C PRO A 4 20.26 17.70 -7.85
N LYS A 5 19.61 16.90 -7.00
CA LYS A 5 18.70 15.84 -7.48
C LYS A 5 17.26 16.34 -7.53
N ARG A 6 16.68 16.19 -8.71
CA ARG A 6 15.38 16.70 -9.14
C ARG A 6 14.23 15.95 -8.45
N TYR A 7 13.89 16.33 -7.22
CA TYR A 7 12.79 15.73 -6.44
C TYR A 7 11.40 15.87 -7.09
N PHE A 8 11.22 16.80 -8.03
CA PHE A 8 9.88 17.17 -8.53
C PHE A 8 9.25 16.17 -9.52
N LEU A 9 10.06 15.35 -10.21
CA LEU A 9 9.57 14.29 -11.10
C LEU A 9 9.29 12.99 -10.32
N GLU A 10 10.06 12.72 -9.26
CA GLU A 10 9.86 11.58 -8.37
C GLU A 10 8.55 11.69 -7.58
N THR A 11 8.15 12.90 -7.16
CA THR A 11 6.91 13.09 -6.38
C THR A 11 5.66 12.66 -7.13
N LYS A 12 5.62 12.83 -8.46
CA LYS A 12 4.47 12.43 -9.28
C LYS A 12 4.30 10.91 -9.30
N TRP A 13 5.38 10.17 -9.55
CA TRP A 13 5.36 8.70 -9.58
C TRP A 13 5.05 8.11 -8.21
N LEU A 14 5.65 8.66 -7.16
CA LEU A 14 5.30 8.31 -5.78
C LEU A 14 3.81 8.55 -5.51
N SER A 15 3.28 9.72 -5.86
CA SER A 15 1.88 10.07 -5.63
C SER A 15 0.90 9.13 -6.34
N TYR A 16 1.15 8.77 -7.60
CA TYR A 16 0.34 7.79 -8.32
C TYR A 16 0.45 6.39 -7.71
N SER A 17 1.65 5.98 -7.27
CA SER A 17 1.84 4.71 -6.57
C SER A 17 1.04 4.65 -5.27
N THR A 18 1.04 5.73 -4.47
CA THR A 18 0.26 5.81 -3.24
C THR A 18 -1.23 5.69 -3.51
N LEU A 19 -1.75 6.39 -4.53
CA LEU A 19 -3.15 6.32 -4.94
C LEU A 19 -3.55 4.89 -5.36
N GLY A 20 -2.69 4.22 -6.13
CA GLY A 20 -2.91 2.82 -6.52
C GLY A 20 -2.97 1.87 -5.32
N ILE A 21 -2.09 2.06 -4.34
CA ILE A 21 -2.07 1.25 -3.11
C ILE A 21 -3.30 1.51 -2.26
N ILE A 22 -3.76 2.76 -2.13
CA ILE A 22 -5.00 3.06 -1.41
C ILE A 22 -6.19 2.30 -2.01
N ILE A 23 -6.32 2.29 -3.34
CA ILE A 23 -7.38 1.54 -4.04
C ILE A 23 -7.24 0.04 -3.79
N LEU A 24 -6.02 -0.50 -3.90
CA LEU A 24 -5.74 -1.91 -3.68
C LEU A 24 -6.03 -2.35 -2.24
N VAL A 25 -5.76 -1.49 -1.27
CA VAL A 25 -6.11 -1.67 0.14
C VAL A 25 -7.62 -1.72 0.34
N ILE A 26 -8.36 -0.76 -0.22
CA ILE A 26 -9.83 -0.71 -0.11
C ILE A 26 -10.44 -2.00 -0.71
N LEU A 27 -9.95 -2.43 -1.86
CA LEU A 27 -10.39 -3.67 -2.50
C LEU A 27 -10.05 -4.91 -1.65
N SER A 28 -8.86 -4.98 -1.06
CA SER A 28 -8.46 -6.10 -0.22
C SER A 28 -9.31 -6.23 1.04
N VAL A 29 -9.64 -5.11 1.67
CA VAL A 29 -10.54 -5.07 2.83
C VAL A 29 -11.96 -5.47 2.44
N TRP A 30 -12.45 -5.00 1.29
CA TRP A 30 -13.79 -5.31 0.79
C TRP A 30 -13.96 -6.77 0.36
N LEU A 31 -12.98 -7.33 -0.35
CA LEU A 31 -12.94 -8.75 -0.73
C LEU A 31 -12.82 -9.66 0.49
N SER A 32 -12.00 -9.29 1.48
CA SER A 32 -11.93 -10.02 2.76
C SER A 32 -13.27 -9.99 3.50
N GLY A 33 -14.04 -8.90 3.38
CA GLY A 33 -15.36 -8.77 3.98
C GLY A 33 -16.50 -9.50 3.25
N THR A 34 -16.31 -9.93 2.01
CA THR A 34 -17.37 -10.54 1.19
C THR A 34 -17.24 -12.07 1.14
N GLY A 35 -18.15 -12.78 1.83
CA GLY A 35 -18.54 -14.12 1.38
C GLY A 35 -18.13 -15.34 2.21
N SER A 36 -17.89 -15.26 3.52
CA SER A 36 -17.78 -16.52 4.29
C SER A 36 -18.19 -16.40 5.75
N HIS A 37 -18.78 -17.46 6.29
CA HIS A 37 -19.05 -17.72 7.71
C HIS A 37 -17.75 -17.84 8.56
N ARG A 38 -16.70 -17.06 8.25
CA ARG A 38 -15.47 -16.94 9.05
C ARG A 38 -15.70 -15.95 10.18
N SER A 39 -15.05 -16.18 11.32
CA SER A 39 -15.14 -15.25 12.45
C SER A 39 -14.64 -13.87 12.02
N LEU A 40 -15.27 -12.81 12.55
CA LEU A 40 -14.84 -11.42 12.32
C LEU A 40 -13.36 -11.22 12.62
N PHE A 41 -12.81 -12.01 13.55
CA PHE A 41 -11.41 -12.03 13.92
C PHE A 41 -10.51 -12.50 12.77
N GLN A 42 -10.90 -13.56 12.06
CA GLN A 42 -10.12 -14.10 10.95
C GLN A 42 -10.09 -13.16 9.74
N ASN A 43 -11.22 -12.51 9.42
CA ASN A 43 -11.25 -11.48 8.38
C ASN A 43 -10.44 -10.24 8.76
N SER A 44 -10.46 -9.85 10.03
CA SER A 44 -9.67 -8.72 10.53
C SER A 44 -8.17 -8.99 10.41
N ILE A 45 -7.71 -10.19 10.79
CA ILE A 45 -6.30 -10.60 10.62
C ILE A 45 -5.92 -10.68 9.14
N LEU A 46 -6.79 -11.24 8.30
CA LEU A 46 -6.51 -11.40 6.88
C LEU A 46 -6.40 -10.03 6.19
N SER A 47 -7.35 -9.12 6.42
CA SER A 47 -7.30 -7.76 5.90
C SER A 47 -6.09 -6.97 6.41
N THR A 48 -5.78 -7.05 7.70
CA THR A 48 -4.65 -6.32 8.29
C THR A 48 -3.30 -6.86 7.82
N SER A 49 -3.17 -8.18 7.58
CA SER A 49 -1.94 -8.77 7.03
C SER A 49 -1.69 -8.33 5.58
N ILE A 50 -2.73 -8.31 4.73
CA ILE A 50 -2.64 -7.81 3.35
C ILE A 50 -2.27 -6.32 3.36
N LEU A 51 -2.89 -5.55 4.24
CA LEU A 51 -2.61 -4.13 4.43
C LEU A 51 -1.15 -3.88 4.87
N ALA A 52 -0.64 -4.68 5.81
CA ALA A 52 0.74 -4.58 6.30
C ALA A 52 1.76 -4.87 5.20
N VAL A 53 1.55 -5.90 4.38
CA VAL A 53 2.44 -6.23 3.26
C VAL A 53 2.40 -5.13 2.20
N ALA A 54 1.22 -4.62 1.85
CA ALA A 54 1.07 -3.53 0.89
C ALA A 54 1.77 -2.24 1.36
N PHE A 55 1.61 -1.86 2.63
CA PHE A 55 2.34 -0.72 3.21
C PHE A 55 3.84 -0.94 3.28
N PHE A 56 4.29 -2.14 3.65
CA PHE A 56 5.71 -2.47 3.70
C PHE A 56 6.36 -2.36 2.33
N LEU A 57 5.70 -2.88 1.28
CA LEU A 57 6.15 -2.75 -0.10
C LEU A 57 6.15 -1.29 -0.54
N PHE A 58 5.10 -0.52 -0.23
CA PHE A 58 5.04 0.90 -0.55
C PHE A 58 6.20 1.69 0.05
N ILE A 59 6.46 1.50 1.35
CA ILE A 59 7.54 2.18 2.05
C ILE A 59 8.89 1.72 1.50
N SER A 60 9.08 0.43 1.24
CA SER A 60 10.34 -0.11 0.69
C SER A 60 10.63 0.42 -0.71
N LEU A 61 9.62 0.46 -1.59
CA LEU A 61 9.73 1.06 -2.93
C LEU A 61 9.94 2.57 -2.84
N GLY A 62 9.20 3.26 -1.97
CA GLY A 62 9.33 4.70 -1.77
C GLY A 62 10.64 5.12 -1.13
N LEU A 63 11.28 4.26 -0.33
CA LEU A 63 12.58 4.53 0.29
C LEU A 63 13.77 4.13 -0.59
N TYR A 64 13.58 3.15 -1.48
CA TYR A 64 14.62 2.69 -2.41
C TYR A 64 14.62 3.45 -3.75
N MET A 65 13.45 3.89 -4.23
CA MET A 65 13.33 4.70 -5.45
C MET A 65 13.47 6.23 -5.22
N VAL A 66 13.64 6.70 -3.97
CA VAL A 66 14.00 8.08 -3.60
C VAL A 66 15.48 8.15 -3.26
#